data_AF-A0A1I6MYH0-F1
#
_entry.id   AF-A0A1I6MYH0-F1
#
_cell.length_a   1.000
_cell.length_b   1.000
_cell.length_c   1.000
_cell.angle_alpha   90.00
_cell.angle_beta   90.00
_cell.angle_gamma   90.00
#
_symmetry.space_group_name_H-M   'P 1'
#
loop_
_entity.id
_entity.type
_entity.pdbx_description
1 polymer ?
#
loop_
_entity_poly.entity_id
_entity_poly.type
_entity_poly.pdbx_seq_one_letter_code
_entity_poly.pdbx_strand_id
1 'polypeptide(L)'
;MRCEREHEVKDLLGRGHWPQASGEELRVHVAGCGKCGDLVMVSQAFRGARATAMQSAPAMAPGLIWWRAQVRRRQSALEQIARPVWGAQIFALAVTVLLGVGLVVVETRRGFDWQKGAQALHLEALLPMGGDGLEMVLLAACVGLVAVLGGVVVYLGMERR
;
A
#
# COMPACT_ATOMS: atom_id res chain seq x y z
N MET A 1 -19.40 45.22 18.09
CA MET A 1 -19.89 46.18 17.06
C MET A 1 -20.16 45.41 15.78
N ARG A 2 -21.42 45.34 15.36
CA ARG A 2 -21.88 44.61 14.16
C ARG A 2 -21.85 45.60 13.00
N CYS A 3 -21.10 45.30 11.95
CA CYS A 3 -21.04 46.14 10.75
C CYS A 3 -22.05 45.61 9.73
N GLU A 4 -22.97 46.45 9.26
CA GLU A 4 -24.04 46.06 8.34
C GLU A 4 -23.50 45.76 6.92
N ARG A 5 -22.46 46.49 6.46
CA ARG A 5 -21.87 46.31 5.12
C ARG A 5 -20.73 45.29 5.07
N GLU A 6 -20.44 44.59 6.17
CA GLU A 6 -19.37 43.57 6.22
C GLU A 6 -19.60 42.41 5.24
N HIS A 7 -20.86 42.00 5.06
CA HIS A 7 -21.21 40.92 4.14
C HIS A 7 -20.89 41.30 2.68
N GLU A 8 -21.21 42.53 2.29
CA GLU A 8 -20.95 43.05 0.95
C GLU A 8 -19.46 43.14 0.64
N VAL A 9 -18.65 43.61 1.61
CA VAL A 9 -17.18 43.63 1.51
C VAL A 9 -16.64 42.20 1.40
N LYS A 10 -17.15 41.25 2.18
CA LYS A 10 -16.75 39.83 2.12
C LYS A 10 -17.08 39.19 0.77
N ASP A 11 -18.24 39.48 0.18
CA ASP A 11 -18.61 38.93 -1.13
C ASP A 11 -17.73 39.48 -2.26
N LEU A 12 -17.48 40.80 -2.27
CA LEU A 12 -16.55 41.42 -3.22
C LEU A 12 -15.12 40.87 -3.09
N LEU A 13 -14.67 40.66 -1.84
CA LEU A 13 -13.41 39.99 -1.58
C LEU A 13 -13.46 38.52 -1.94
N GLY A 14 -14.55 37.79 -1.80
CA GLY A 14 -14.65 36.40 -2.27
C GLY A 14 -14.45 36.28 -3.78
N ARG A 15 -15.07 37.19 -4.53
CA ARG A 15 -15.04 37.20 -6.01
C ARG A 15 -13.75 37.78 -6.61
N GLY A 16 -12.96 38.51 -5.83
CA GLY A 16 -11.72 39.11 -6.34
C GLY A 16 -11.89 40.43 -7.06
N HIS A 17 -13.04 41.09 -6.90
CA HIS A 17 -13.35 42.34 -7.61
C HIS A 17 -12.99 43.60 -6.82
N TRP A 18 -12.33 43.47 -5.67
CA TRP A 18 -11.84 44.60 -4.90
C TRP A 18 -10.42 45.00 -5.36
N PRO A 19 -10.13 46.29 -5.64
CA PRO A 19 -10.98 47.48 -5.51
C PRO A 19 -11.78 47.86 -6.78
N GLN A 20 -11.61 47.16 -7.90
CA GLN A 20 -12.08 47.60 -9.22
C GLN A 20 -13.60 47.70 -9.36
N ALA A 21 -14.38 46.85 -8.68
CA ALA A 21 -15.85 46.88 -8.66
C ALA A 21 -16.41 47.45 -7.35
N SER A 22 -15.58 48.08 -6.52
CA SER A 22 -16.04 48.71 -5.27
C SER A 22 -16.49 50.14 -5.53
N GLY A 23 -17.78 50.41 -5.29
CA GLY A 23 -18.33 51.77 -5.29
C GLY A 23 -17.61 52.66 -4.28
N GLU A 24 -17.58 53.97 -4.53
CA GLU A 24 -16.89 54.96 -3.68
C GLU A 24 -17.37 54.89 -2.22
N GLU A 25 -18.67 54.70 -1.99
CA GLU A 25 -19.25 54.57 -0.66
C GLU A 25 -18.65 53.41 0.16
N LEU A 26 -18.38 52.27 -0.49
CA LEU A 26 -17.84 51.10 0.18
C LEU A 26 -16.36 51.31 0.54
N ARG A 27 -15.62 52.05 -0.30
CA ARG A 27 -14.23 52.42 -0.03
C ARG A 27 -14.12 53.39 1.14
N VAL A 28 -14.99 54.41 1.18
CA VAL A 28 -15.10 55.34 2.32
C VAL A 28 -15.46 54.58 3.61
N HIS A 29 -16.40 53.64 3.53
CA HIS A 29 -16.77 52.82 4.69
C HIS A 29 -15.61 51.96 5.22
N VAL A 30 -14.88 51.28 4.33
CA VAL A 30 -13.72 50.46 4.71
C VAL A 30 -12.62 51.32 5.36
N ALA A 31 -12.41 52.55 4.89
CA ALA A 31 -11.46 53.48 5.49
C ALA A 31 -11.87 53.93 6.91
N GLY A 32 -13.18 54.05 7.18
CA GLY A 32 -13.71 54.42 8.49
C GLY A 32 -13.96 53.26 9.46
N CYS A 33 -14.03 52.02 8.96
CA CYS A 33 -14.38 50.84 9.76
C CYS A 33 -13.19 49.90 9.92
N GLY A 34 -12.61 49.84 11.14
CA GLY A 34 -11.46 48.97 11.44
C GLY A 34 -11.70 47.49 11.09
N LYS A 35 -12.89 46.95 11.36
CA LYS A 35 -13.22 45.54 11.05
C LYS A 35 -13.17 45.24 9.55
N CYS A 36 -13.73 46.13 8.73
CA CYS A 36 -13.73 45.95 7.27
C CYS A 36 -12.34 46.26 6.67
N GLY A 37 -11.63 47.24 7.23
CA GLY A 37 -10.24 47.57 6.89
C GLY A 37 -9.28 46.41 7.12
N ASP A 38 -9.33 45.79 8.30
CA ASP A 38 -8.51 44.61 8.63
C ASP A 38 -8.78 43.45 7.69
N LEU A 39 -10.06 43.20 7.38
CA LEU A 39 -10.46 42.12 6.49
C LEU A 39 -9.97 42.34 5.04
N VAL A 40 -10.02 43.57 4.53
CA VAL A 40 -9.44 43.94 3.24
C VAL A 40 -7.91 43.81 3.27
N MET A 41 -7.26 44.31 4.32
CA MET A 41 -5.80 44.25 4.46
C MET A 41 -5.29 42.81 4.46
N VAL A 42 -5.86 41.94 5.30
CA VAL A 42 -5.47 40.53 5.41
C VAL A 42 -5.72 39.80 4.08
N SER A 43 -6.89 39.99 3.47
CA SER A 43 -7.21 39.33 2.21
C SER A 43 -6.30 39.77 1.06
N GLN A 44 -5.94 41.05 0.98
CA GLN A 44 -4.97 41.55 0.00
C GLN A 44 -3.56 41.01 0.26
N ALA A 45 -3.12 40.95 1.52
CA ALA A 45 -1.83 40.38 1.88
C ALA A 45 -1.72 38.90 1.47
N PHE A 46 -2.74 38.08 1.77
CA PHE A 46 -2.78 36.68 1.35
C PHE A 46 -2.81 36.51 -0.18
N ARG A 47 -3.52 37.40 -0.89
CA ARG A 47 -3.55 37.39 -2.35
C ARG A 47 -2.20 37.74 -2.96
N GLY A 48 -1.53 38.76 -2.43
CA GLY A 48 -0.18 39.12 -2.82
C GLY A 48 0.79 37.96 -2.59
N ALA A 49 0.80 37.41 -1.37
CA ALA A 49 1.63 36.25 -1.02
C ALA A 49 1.34 35.05 -1.92
N ARG A 50 0.07 34.76 -2.23
CA ARG A 50 -0.30 33.71 -3.17
C ARG A 50 0.22 33.98 -4.58
N ALA A 51 0.08 35.21 -5.09
CA ALA A 51 0.58 35.57 -6.41
C ALA A 51 2.10 35.42 -6.51
N THR A 52 2.83 35.87 -5.49
CA THR A 52 4.29 35.66 -5.38
C THR A 52 4.64 34.18 -5.31
N ALA A 53 3.95 33.41 -4.47
CA ALA A 53 4.15 31.98 -4.36
C ALA A 53 3.92 31.26 -5.71
N MET A 54 2.85 31.62 -6.43
CA MET A 54 2.56 31.07 -7.76
C MET A 54 3.62 31.44 -8.80
N GLN A 55 4.21 32.64 -8.72
CA GLN A 55 5.31 33.06 -9.60
C GLN A 55 6.63 32.35 -9.26
N SER A 56 6.88 32.10 -7.98
CA SER A 56 8.08 31.39 -7.50
C SER A 56 7.99 29.87 -7.62
N ALA A 57 6.79 29.33 -7.77
CA ALA A 57 6.58 27.90 -7.91
C ALA A 57 7.15 27.46 -9.27
N PRO A 58 8.08 26.49 -9.31
CA PRO A 58 8.52 25.93 -10.58
C PRO A 58 7.29 25.37 -11.30
N ALA A 59 7.13 25.75 -12.56
CA ALA A 59 6.07 25.23 -13.41
C ALA A 59 6.25 23.71 -13.50
N MET A 60 5.57 22.97 -12.63
CA MET A 60 5.58 21.52 -12.68
C MET A 60 5.01 21.13 -14.04
N ALA A 61 5.77 20.32 -14.79
CA ALA A 61 5.36 19.89 -16.12
C ALA A 61 3.91 19.37 -16.03
N PRO A 62 2.98 19.85 -16.87
CA PRO A 62 1.56 19.46 -16.82
C PRO A 62 1.37 17.93 -16.83
N GLY A 63 2.27 17.23 -17.53
CA GLY A 63 2.32 15.77 -17.56
C GLY A 63 2.58 15.12 -16.19
N LEU A 64 3.34 15.75 -15.29
CA LEU A 64 3.63 15.22 -13.96
C LEU A 64 2.39 15.26 -13.04
N ILE A 65 1.59 16.31 -13.17
CA ILE A 65 0.32 16.46 -12.42
C ILE A 65 -0.67 15.40 -12.89
N TRP A 66 -0.82 15.27 -14.21
CA TRP A 66 -1.68 14.25 -14.81
C TRP A 66 -1.22 12.82 -14.51
N TRP A 67 0.09 12.58 -14.54
CA TRP A 67 0.69 11.30 -14.17
C TRP A 67 0.38 10.94 -12.72
N ARG A 68 0.56 11.87 -11.78
CA ARG A 68 0.22 11.63 -10.36
C ARG A 68 -1.26 11.35 -10.17
N ALA A 69 -2.14 12.06 -10.89
CA ALA A 69 -3.58 11.79 -10.85
C ALA A 69 -3.92 10.40 -11.42
N GLN A 70 -3.25 10.00 -12.50
CA GLN A 70 -3.45 8.70 -13.15
C GLN A 70 -2.93 7.53 -12.32
N VAL A 71 -1.78 7.69 -11.66
CA VAL A 71 -1.21 6.67 -10.76
C VAL A 71 -2.17 6.38 -9.60
N ARG A 72 -2.79 7.39 -8.99
CA ARG A 72 -3.79 7.20 -7.91
C ARG A 72 -5.00 6.39 -8.38
N ARG A 73 -5.47 6.61 -9.62
CA ARG A 73 -6.57 5.82 -10.21
C ARG A 73 -6.19 4.40 -10.54
N ARG A 74 -4.93 4.16 -10.94
CA ARG A 74 -4.42 2.81 -11.23
C ARG A 74 -4.15 2.01 -9.96
N GLN A 75 -3.69 2.65 -8.90
CA GLN A 75 -3.41 1.98 -7.62
C GLN A 75 -4.65 1.31 -7.02
N SER A 76 -5.82 1.96 -7.06
CA SER A 76 -7.07 1.37 -6.57
C SER A 76 -7.56 0.17 -7.38
N ALA A 77 -7.22 0.09 -8.68
CA ALA A 77 -7.52 -1.06 -9.52
C ALA A 77 -6.55 -2.22 -9.30
N LEU A 78 -5.27 -1.93 -9.05
CA LEU A 78 -4.25 -2.94 -8.78
C LEU A 78 -4.45 -3.63 -7.42
N GLU A 79 -4.96 -2.92 -6.42
CA GLU A 79 -5.33 -3.51 -5.12
C GLU A 79 -6.38 -4.62 -5.25
N GLN A 80 -7.27 -4.54 -6.24
CA GLN A 80 -8.31 -5.56 -6.46
C GLN A 80 -7.76 -6.79 -7.18
N ILE A 81 -6.79 -6.61 -8.09
CA ILE A 81 -6.19 -7.69 -8.88
C ILE A 81 -5.16 -8.49 -8.07
N ALA A 82 -4.52 -7.89 -7.07
CA ALA A 82 -3.54 -8.58 -6.24
C ALA A 82 -4.16 -9.63 -5.29
N ARG A 83 -5.43 -9.48 -4.89
CA ARG A 83 -6.12 -10.38 -3.93
C ARG A 83 -6.23 -11.86 -4.37
N PRO A 84 -6.64 -12.19 -5.62
CA PRO A 84 -6.83 -13.59 -6.03
C PRO A 84 -5.53 -14.40 -6.14
N VAL A 85 -4.39 -13.76 -6.46
CA VAL A 85 -3.09 -14.45 -6.61
C VAL A 85 -2.62 -15.05 -5.28
N TRP A 86 -2.84 -14.34 -4.17
CA TRP A 86 -2.48 -14.83 -2.83
C TRP A 86 -3.32 -16.03 -2.41
N GLY A 87 -4.61 -16.06 -2.77
CA GLY A 87 -5.49 -17.20 -2.50
C GLY A 87 -5.03 -18.47 -3.23
N ALA A 88 -4.62 -18.33 -4.50
CA ALA A 88 -4.10 -19.45 -5.28
C ALA A 88 -2.77 -20.00 -4.73
N GLN A 89 -1.86 -19.14 -4.26
CA GLN A 89 -0.59 -19.57 -3.67
C GLN A 89 -0.76 -20.30 -2.34
N ILE A 90 -1.66 -19.81 -1.46
CA ILE A 90 -1.97 -20.51 -0.20
C ILE A 90 -2.59 -21.87 -0.48
N PHE A 91 -3.51 -21.96 -1.44
CA PHE A 91 -4.15 -23.22 -1.81
C PHE A 91 -3.16 -24.23 -2.38
N ALA A 92 -2.28 -23.80 -3.30
CA ALA A 92 -1.24 -24.66 -3.86
C ALA A 92 -0.31 -25.22 -2.77
N LEU A 93 0.14 -24.36 -1.84
CA LEU A 93 0.98 -24.79 -0.72
C LEU A 93 0.26 -25.77 0.22
N ALA A 94 -1.00 -25.49 0.57
CA ALA A 94 -1.78 -26.39 1.43
C ALA A 94 -1.92 -27.78 0.80
N VAL A 95 -2.19 -27.85 -0.51
CA VAL A 95 -2.26 -29.11 -1.27
C VAL A 95 -0.90 -29.82 -1.27
N THR A 96 0.21 -29.11 -1.49
CA THR A 96 1.56 -29.69 -1.47
C THR A 96 1.91 -30.27 -0.09
N VAL A 97 1.60 -29.54 0.99
CA VAL A 97 1.84 -30.02 2.36
C VAL A 97 1.00 -31.25 2.67
N LEU A 98 -0.30 -31.25 2.30
CA LEU A 98 -1.18 -32.41 2.51
C LEU A 98 -0.70 -33.64 1.73
N LEU A 99 -0.25 -33.47 0.49
CA LEU A 99 0.35 -34.55 -0.32
C LEU A 99 1.64 -35.08 0.31
N GLY A 100 2.52 -34.20 0.77
CA GLY A 100 3.76 -34.58 1.44
C GLY A 100 3.50 -35.38 2.72
N VAL A 101 2.57 -34.91 3.56
CA VAL A 101 2.17 -35.62 4.79
C VAL A 101 1.52 -36.96 4.44
N GLY A 102 0.64 -36.99 3.43
CA GLY A 102 -0.01 -38.23 2.98
C GLY A 102 1.00 -39.29 2.52
N LEU A 103 2.02 -38.89 1.75
CA LEU A 103 3.11 -39.78 1.34
C LEU A 103 3.88 -40.34 2.54
N VAL A 104 4.26 -39.48 3.49
CA VAL A 104 4.97 -39.90 4.71
C VAL A 104 4.14 -40.90 5.53
N VAL A 105 2.83 -40.66 5.67
CA VAL A 105 1.92 -41.56 6.41
C VAL A 105 1.75 -42.89 5.68
N VAL A 106 1.65 -42.88 4.36
CA VAL A 106 1.56 -44.12 3.56
C VAL A 106 2.86 -44.93 3.69
N GLU A 107 4.02 -44.28 3.66
CA GLU A 107 5.31 -44.97 3.70
C GLU A 107 5.62 -45.57 5.07
N THR A 108 5.23 -44.86 6.13
CA THR A 108 5.32 -45.39 7.50
C THR A 108 4.33 -46.53 7.75
N ARG A 109 3.13 -46.50 7.15
CA ARG A 109 2.12 -47.58 7.29
C ARG A 109 2.37 -48.80 6.41
N ARG A 110 2.93 -48.60 5.21
CA ARG A 110 3.38 -49.70 4.35
C ARG A 110 4.62 -50.40 4.89
N GLY A 111 5.20 -49.89 5.98
CA GLY A 111 6.28 -50.54 6.71
C GLY A 111 7.48 -50.75 5.82
N PHE A 112 8.10 -49.67 5.33
CA PHE A 112 9.43 -49.71 4.70
C PHE A 112 9.70 -50.85 3.70
N ASP A 113 8.66 -51.34 3.00
CA ASP A 113 8.78 -52.50 2.10
C ASP A 113 9.53 -52.15 0.80
N TRP A 114 9.90 -50.88 0.60
CA TRP A 114 10.83 -50.42 -0.44
C TRP A 114 12.20 -51.12 -0.35
N GLN A 115 12.62 -51.55 0.84
CA GLN A 115 13.89 -52.27 1.03
C GLN A 115 13.93 -53.57 0.19
N LYS A 116 12.77 -54.24 0.00
CA LYS A 116 12.66 -55.43 -0.86
C LYS A 116 12.76 -55.09 -2.35
N GLY A 117 12.29 -53.91 -2.76
CA GLY A 117 12.41 -53.41 -4.14
C GLY A 117 13.81 -52.87 -4.46
N ALA A 118 14.45 -52.21 -3.50
CA ALA A 118 15.82 -51.69 -3.62
C ALA A 118 16.87 -52.82 -3.67
N GLN A 119 16.65 -53.91 -2.92
CA GLN A 119 17.46 -55.13 -3.03
C GLN A 119 17.35 -55.79 -4.42
N ALA A 120 16.19 -55.72 -5.08
CA ALA A 120 16.03 -56.24 -6.44
C ALA A 120 16.77 -55.41 -7.51
N LEU A 121 17.15 -54.16 -7.19
CA LEU A 121 17.81 -53.23 -8.11
C LEU A 121 19.31 -52.99 -7.81
N HIS A 122 19.91 -53.72 -6.84
CA HIS A 122 21.33 -53.58 -6.46
C HIS A 122 21.80 -52.13 -6.26
N LEU A 123 20.93 -51.25 -5.74
CA LEU A 123 21.27 -49.85 -5.43
C LEU A 123 22.27 -49.69 -4.27
N GLU A 124 22.56 -50.77 -3.53
CA GLU A 124 23.55 -50.80 -2.45
C GLU A 124 24.98 -50.48 -2.91
N ALA A 125 25.30 -50.67 -4.21
CA ALA A 125 26.61 -50.32 -4.75
C ALA A 125 26.82 -48.80 -4.91
N LEU A 126 25.75 -48.01 -4.92
CA LEU A 126 25.78 -46.56 -5.16
C LEU A 126 25.72 -45.73 -3.87
N LEU A 127 25.18 -46.26 -2.77
CA LEU A 127 25.04 -45.55 -1.51
C LEU A 127 25.70 -46.34 -0.35
N PRO A 128 27.00 -46.13 -0.06
CA PRO A 128 27.71 -46.85 0.99
C PRO A 128 27.45 -46.30 2.41
N MET A 129 26.33 -45.60 2.64
CA MET A 129 25.99 -45.00 3.94
C MET A 129 24.58 -45.39 4.36
N GLY A 130 24.38 -46.70 4.55
CA GLY A 130 23.21 -47.26 5.20
C GLY A 130 23.37 -47.22 6.72
N GLY A 131 22.65 -46.31 7.36
CA GLY A 131 22.41 -46.35 8.80
C GLY A 131 21.05 -45.75 9.06
N ASP A 132 20.18 -46.48 9.77
CA ASP A 132 18.77 -46.18 10.07
C ASP A 132 18.49 -44.73 10.56
N GLY A 133 19.52 -43.99 10.99
CA GLY A 133 19.43 -42.58 11.36
C GLY A 133 19.31 -41.60 10.19
N LEU A 134 19.84 -41.90 9.00
CA LEU A 134 19.93 -40.93 7.89
C LEU A 134 18.56 -40.63 7.28
N GLU A 135 17.69 -41.65 7.19
CA GLU A 135 16.30 -41.47 6.78
C GLU A 135 15.47 -40.70 7.81
N MET A 136 15.65 -40.99 9.09
CA MET A 136 15.02 -40.22 10.17
C MET A 136 15.45 -38.75 10.13
N VAL A 137 16.74 -38.50 9.86
CA VAL A 137 17.30 -37.14 9.71
C VAL A 137 16.73 -36.43 8.49
N LEU A 138 16.60 -37.11 7.35
CA LEU A 138 15.97 -36.56 6.14
C LEU A 138 14.49 -36.22 6.37
N LEU A 139 13.77 -37.10 7.07
CA LEU A 139 12.34 -36.90 7.36
C LEU A 139 12.15 -35.73 8.33
N ALA A 140 12.97 -35.66 9.38
CA ALA A 140 12.99 -34.52 10.31
C ALA A 140 13.39 -33.20 9.62
N ALA A 141 14.36 -33.24 8.70
CA ALA A 141 14.78 -32.07 7.94
C ALA A 141 13.68 -31.59 6.98
N CYS A 142 12.98 -32.50 6.30
CA CYS A 142 11.84 -32.17 5.44
C CYS A 142 10.67 -31.56 6.23
N VAL A 143 10.33 -32.14 7.38
CA VAL A 143 9.28 -31.60 8.27
C VAL A 143 9.68 -30.22 8.81
N GLY A 144 10.94 -30.06 9.23
CA GLY A 144 11.49 -28.78 9.68
C GLY A 144 11.44 -27.71 8.59
N LEU A 145 11.82 -28.05 7.35
CA LEU A 145 11.76 -27.14 6.21
C LEU A 145 10.32 -26.70 5.92
N VAL A 146 9.38 -27.64 5.93
CA VAL A 146 7.95 -27.36 5.71
C VAL A 146 7.39 -26.47 6.82
N ALA A 147 7.74 -26.71 8.09
CA ALA A 147 7.32 -25.88 9.21
C ALA A 147 7.90 -24.46 9.14
N VAL A 148 9.18 -24.32 8.76
CA VAL A 148 9.84 -23.02 8.59
C VAL A 148 9.22 -22.25 7.43
N LEU A 149 9.01 -22.90 6.29
CA LEU A 149 8.37 -22.28 5.12
C LEU A 149 6.93 -21.87 5.43
N GLY A 150 6.18 -22.69 6.17
CA GLY A 150 4.83 -22.35 6.64
C GLY A 150 4.84 -21.15 7.59
N GLY A 151 5.77 -21.10 8.54
CA GLY A 151 5.93 -19.98 9.47
C GLY A 151 6.27 -18.66 8.78
N VAL A 152 7.18 -18.67 7.81
CA VAL A 152 7.54 -17.49 7.00
C VAL A 152 6.34 -16.96 6.23
N VAL A 153 5.49 -17.84 5.68
CA VAL A 153 4.28 -17.44 4.96
C VAL A 153 3.24 -16.81 5.90
N VAL A 154 3.03 -17.38 7.09
CA VAL A 154 2.12 -16.80 8.09
C VAL A 154 2.62 -15.45 8.58
N TYR A 155 3.93 -15.35 8.83
CA TYR A 155 4.58 -14.12 9.24
C TYR A 155 4.42 -13.00 8.20
N LEU A 156 4.69 -13.30 6.92
CA LEU A 156 4.49 -12.35 5.82
C LEU A 156 3.02 -11.98 5.59
N GLY A 157 2.10 -12.90 5.91
CA GLY A 157 0.65 -12.62 5.88
C GLY A 157 0.18 -11.71 7.01
N MET A 158 0.82 -11.79 8.18
CA MET A 158 0.50 -10.97 9.36
C MET A 158 1.06 -9.55 9.25
N GLU A 159 2.28 -9.38 8.73
CA GLU A 159 2.95 -8.08 8.60
C GLU A 159 2.27 -7.12 7.61
N ARG A 160 1.37 -7.64 6.76
CA ARG A 160 0.65 -6.86 5.74
C ARG A 160 -0.80 -6.54 6.08
N ARG A 161 -1.27 -6.91 7.28
CA ARG A 161 -2.59 -6.54 7.80
C ARG A 161 -2.52 -5.27 8.64
#